data_AF-A0A7C5AVS3-F1
#
_entry.id   AF-A0A7C5AVS3-F1
#
_cell.length_a   1.000
_cell.length_b   1.000
_cell.length_c   1.000
_cell.angle_alpha   90.00
_cell.angle_beta   90.00
_cell.angle_gamma   90.00
#
_symmetry.space_group_name_H-M   'P 1'
#
loop_
_entity.id
_entity.type
_entity.pdbx_description
1 polymer ?
#
loop_
_entity_poly.entity_id
_entity_poly.type
_entity_poly.pdbx_seq_one_letter_code
_entity_poly.pdbx_strand_id
1 'polypeptide(L)'
;MTTLALRARKAQYLVVELVWPGRSPVNVGVLLLDADSDRLFLRFRSDWRDIVDADEVEVFSALEDDLTRQASELGGEKLLAALEDSLSNVLRLGPRESIAVSDFPKALDRLYRTLVSGESASRAEVVPFVTHLPLYSLRAAATRFGEDMEVEPLDWIHVPEGLRLNADMFVARVVGRSMEPLIPDGSLCIFRHTVVGSRQGKLLLIQNRAASATGGEFTIKRYSSRKVVSPDGWRHERIRLEPLNPEFEAWDLEPAELDEGAYRVCGEFISVLPYEEQ
;
A
#
# COMPACT_ATOMS: atom_id res chain seq x y z
N MET A 1 -28.15 -1.88 9.89
CA MET A 1 -27.67 -1.67 8.51
C MET A 1 -26.23 -2.12 8.50
N THR A 2 -25.93 -3.27 7.90
CA THR A 2 -24.58 -3.81 7.81
C THR A 2 -23.83 -2.95 6.80
N THR A 3 -22.99 -2.04 7.27
CA THR A 3 -22.02 -1.36 6.42
C THR A 3 -21.19 -2.47 5.78
N LEU A 4 -21.35 -2.69 4.47
CA LEU A 4 -20.36 -3.45 3.73
C LEU A 4 -19.04 -2.72 3.98
N ALA A 5 -18.14 -3.33 4.73
CA ALA A 5 -16.78 -2.82 4.84
C ALA A 5 -16.27 -2.70 3.40
N LEU A 6 -16.06 -1.47 2.94
CA LEU A 6 -15.51 -1.22 1.62
C LEU A 6 -14.17 -1.92 1.57
N ARG A 7 -14.05 -2.92 0.70
CA ARG A 7 -12.79 -3.63 0.52
C ARG A 7 -11.80 -2.66 -0.08
N ALA A 8 -10.59 -2.61 0.46
CA ALA A 8 -9.52 -1.81 -0.11
C ALA A 8 -9.23 -2.27 -1.55
N ARG A 9 -9.23 -1.31 -2.48
CA ARG A 9 -8.99 -1.50 -3.91
C ARG A 9 -7.66 -0.86 -4.30
N LYS A 10 -7.08 -1.36 -5.38
CA LYS A 10 -5.87 -0.80 -5.94
C LYS A 10 -6.16 0.58 -6.50
N ALA A 11 -5.37 1.55 -6.10
CA ALA A 11 -5.41 2.89 -6.67
C ALA A 11 -3.98 3.39 -6.95
N GLN A 12 -3.88 4.30 -7.90
CA GLN A 12 -2.63 4.99 -8.20
C GLN A 12 -2.86 6.49 -8.08
N TYR A 13 -1.95 7.20 -7.43
CA TYR A 13 -2.01 8.65 -7.40
C TYR A 13 -0.77 9.29 -8.03
N LEU A 14 -0.96 10.51 -8.54
CA LEU A 14 0.10 11.36 -9.05
C LEU A 14 -0.07 12.75 -8.42
N VAL A 15 1.06 13.40 -8.14
CA VAL A 15 1.09 14.81 -7.74
C VAL A 15 1.30 15.65 -8.98
N VAL A 16 0.50 16.71 -9.11
CA VAL A 16 0.68 17.72 -10.16
C VAL A 16 1.46 18.88 -9.57
N GLU A 17 2.60 19.20 -10.17
CA GLU A 17 3.47 20.32 -9.82
C GLU A 17 3.36 21.43 -10.84
N LEU A 18 3.27 22.67 -10.37
CA LEU A 18 3.42 23.86 -11.20
C LEU A 18 4.85 24.40 -11.07
N VAL A 19 5.50 24.56 -12.23
CA VAL A 19 6.82 25.19 -12.37
C VAL A 19 6.65 26.54 -13.05
N TRP A 20 6.48 27.58 -12.24
CA TRP A 20 6.32 28.95 -12.73
C TRP A 20 7.67 29.64 -12.93
N PRO A 21 7.90 30.39 -14.03
CA PRO A 21 9.15 31.12 -14.24
C PRO A 21 9.53 32.02 -13.07
N GLY A 22 10.75 31.87 -12.56
CA GLY A 22 11.26 32.67 -11.44
C GLY A 22 10.68 32.32 -10.06
N ARG A 23 9.80 31.31 -9.95
CA ARG A 23 9.25 30.80 -8.69
C ARG A 23 9.71 29.37 -8.44
N SER A 24 9.70 28.94 -7.19
CA SER A 24 9.95 27.53 -6.85
C SER A 24 8.77 26.66 -7.31
N PRO A 25 9.01 25.41 -7.73
CA PRO A 25 7.94 24.46 -7.99
C PRO A 25 7.02 24.31 -6.78
N VAL A 26 5.72 24.24 -7.04
CA VAL A 26 4.70 24.03 -6.00
C VAL A 26 3.74 22.93 -6.41
N ASN A 27 3.36 22.08 -5.45
CA ASN A 27 2.30 21.11 -5.66
C ASN A 27 0.98 21.87 -5.80
N VAL A 28 0.23 21.57 -6.85
CA VAL A 28 -1.03 22.26 -7.19
C VAL A 28 -2.21 21.33 -7.33
N GLY A 29 -2.01 20.02 -7.41
CA GLY A 29 -3.10 19.08 -7.45
C GLY A 29 -2.68 17.64 -7.21
N VAL A 30 -3.69 16.79 -7.04
CA VAL A 30 -3.54 15.33 -6.96
C VAL A 30 -4.53 14.69 -7.92
N LEU A 31 -4.05 13.69 -8.66
CA LEU A 31 -4.86 12.80 -9.48
C LEU A 31 -4.86 11.43 -8.79
N LEU A 32 -6.02 10.79 -8.65
CA LEU A 32 -6.21 9.49 -8.00
C LEU A 32 -7.05 8.58 -8.89
N LEU A 33 -6.40 7.57 -9.48
CA LEU A 33 -7.01 6.58 -10.36
C LEU A 33 -7.51 5.38 -9.56
N ASP A 34 -8.78 5.04 -9.73
CA ASP A 34 -9.35 3.74 -9.37
C ASP A 34 -9.04 2.74 -10.47
N ALA A 35 -8.07 1.84 -10.24
CA ALA A 35 -7.60 0.90 -11.24
C ALA A 35 -8.66 -0.15 -11.62
N ASP A 36 -9.63 -0.41 -10.75
CA ASP A 36 -10.68 -1.40 -11.00
C ASP A 36 -11.81 -0.83 -11.87
N SER A 37 -12.16 0.45 -11.68
CA SER A 37 -13.27 1.10 -12.40
C SER A 37 -12.82 2.07 -13.49
N ASP A 38 -11.52 2.25 -13.68
CA ASP A 38 -10.93 3.25 -14.59
C ASP A 38 -11.44 4.69 -14.34
N ARG A 39 -11.76 5.00 -13.08
CA ARG A 39 -12.28 6.32 -12.69
C ARG A 39 -11.16 7.18 -12.13
N LEU A 40 -10.99 8.36 -12.70
CA LEU A 40 -10.07 9.37 -12.19
C LEU A 40 -10.80 10.34 -11.25
N PHE A 41 -10.28 10.45 -10.03
CA PHE A 41 -10.62 11.49 -9.08
C PHE A 41 -9.50 12.52 -9.11
N LEU A 42 -9.81 13.80 -9.03
CA LEU A 42 -8.81 14.85 -9.06
C LEU A 42 -9.20 16.00 -8.15
N ARG A 43 -8.20 16.69 -7.63
CA ARG A 43 -8.38 17.87 -6.80
C ARG A 43 -7.22 18.82 -6.99
N PHE A 44 -7.52 20.05 -7.35
CA PHE A 44 -6.55 21.12 -7.53
C PHE A 44 -6.72 22.22 -6.49
N ARG A 45 -5.71 23.08 -6.42
CA ARG A 45 -5.78 24.34 -5.68
C ARG A 45 -6.85 25.25 -6.27
N SER A 46 -7.43 26.08 -5.42
CA SER A 46 -8.41 27.11 -5.82
C SER A 46 -7.85 28.53 -5.66
N ASP A 47 -6.72 28.69 -4.98
CA ASP A 47 -6.04 29.95 -4.69
C ASP A 47 -5.04 30.36 -5.79
N TRP A 48 -5.39 30.13 -7.06
CA TRP A 48 -4.52 30.41 -8.21
C TRP A 48 -4.03 31.86 -8.29
N ARG A 49 -4.80 32.81 -7.78
CA ARG A 49 -4.44 34.24 -7.74
C ARG A 49 -3.15 34.52 -6.98
N ASP A 50 -2.77 33.63 -6.06
CA ASP A 50 -1.56 33.75 -5.26
C ASP A 50 -0.36 33.03 -5.92
N ILE A 51 -0.60 32.27 -6.99
CA ILE A 51 0.35 31.30 -7.55
C ILE A 51 0.76 31.65 -8.98
N VAL A 52 -0.16 32.13 -9.80
CA VAL A 52 0.06 32.47 -11.21
C VAL A 52 -0.19 33.95 -11.47
N ASP A 53 0.18 34.43 -12.65
CA ASP A 53 -0.06 35.79 -13.07
C ASP A 53 -1.56 36.02 -13.37
N ALA A 54 -2.05 37.25 -13.21
CA ALA A 54 -3.48 37.55 -13.15
C ALA A 54 -4.25 37.19 -14.44
N ASP A 55 -3.59 37.25 -15.58
CA ASP A 55 -4.10 36.88 -16.91
C ASP A 55 -4.22 35.38 -17.12
N GLU A 56 -3.50 34.57 -16.34
CA GLU A 56 -3.48 33.11 -16.43
C GLU A 56 -4.46 32.44 -15.45
N VAL A 57 -4.97 33.17 -14.45
CA VAL A 57 -5.86 32.64 -13.40
C VAL A 57 -7.11 31.95 -13.96
N GLU A 58 -7.70 32.49 -15.03
CA GLU A 58 -8.89 31.90 -15.67
C GLU A 58 -8.59 30.52 -16.26
N VAL A 59 -7.43 30.36 -16.90
CA VAL A 59 -6.99 29.11 -17.52
C VAL A 59 -6.79 28.03 -16.45
N PHE A 60 -6.07 28.34 -15.38
CA PHE A 60 -5.82 27.37 -14.30
C PHE A 60 -7.07 27.04 -13.48
N SER A 61 -7.99 28.01 -13.32
CA SER A 61 -9.26 27.77 -12.64
C SER A 61 -10.17 26.79 -13.39
N ALA A 62 -10.03 26.69 -14.72
CA ALA A 62 -10.80 25.77 -15.55
C ALA A 62 -10.19 24.35 -15.64
N LEU A 63 -8.97 24.15 -15.12
CA LEU A 63 -8.20 22.91 -15.30
C LEU A 63 -8.91 21.68 -14.70
N GLU A 64 -9.41 21.81 -13.46
CA GLU A 64 -10.10 20.73 -12.75
C GLU A 64 -11.36 20.27 -13.49
N ASP A 65 -12.19 21.22 -13.93
CA ASP A 65 -13.43 20.92 -14.66
C ASP A 65 -13.14 20.30 -16.05
N ASP A 66 -12.15 20.82 -16.77
CA ASP A 66 -11.77 20.31 -18.08
C ASP A 66 -11.24 18.86 -18.00
N LEU A 67 -10.30 18.60 -17.08
CA LEU A 67 -9.76 17.25 -16.87
C LEU A 67 -10.83 16.28 -16.37
N THR A 68 -11.75 16.73 -15.51
CA THR A 68 -12.88 15.90 -15.05
C THR A 68 -13.76 15.48 -16.21
N ARG A 69 -14.08 16.41 -17.12
CA ARG A 69 -14.85 16.11 -18.33
C ARG A 69 -14.10 15.11 -19.22
N GLN A 70 -12.82 15.38 -19.53
CA GLN A 70 -12.01 14.48 -20.36
C GLN A 70 -11.91 13.08 -19.75
N ALA A 71 -11.74 12.97 -18.44
CA ALA A 71 -11.67 11.69 -17.73
C ALA A 71 -12.96 10.89 -17.88
N SER A 72 -14.12 11.56 -17.83
CA SER A 72 -15.42 10.92 -18.00
C SER A 72 -15.67 10.42 -19.43
N GLU A 73 -15.02 11.04 -20.43
CA GLU A 73 -15.16 10.69 -21.84
C GLU A 73 -14.15 9.61 -22.29
N LEU A 74 -12.91 9.72 -21.84
CA LEU A 74 -11.79 8.88 -22.30
C LEU A 74 -11.50 7.68 -21.38
N GLY A 75 -11.87 7.77 -20.10
CA GLY A 75 -11.37 6.89 -19.04
C GLY A 75 -10.12 7.47 -18.36
N GLY A 76 -9.94 7.13 -17.09
CA GLY A 76 -8.90 7.72 -16.25
C GLY A 76 -7.48 7.34 -16.69
N GLU A 77 -7.24 6.06 -16.99
CA GLU A 77 -5.93 5.55 -17.41
C GLU A 77 -5.47 6.19 -18.72
N LYS A 78 -6.36 6.30 -19.71
CA LYS A 78 -6.03 6.93 -21.00
C LYS A 78 -5.74 8.41 -20.86
N LEU A 79 -6.52 9.13 -20.05
CA LEU A 79 -6.25 10.54 -19.80
C LEU A 79 -4.90 10.70 -19.10
N LEU A 80 -4.61 9.91 -18.07
CA LEU A 80 -3.32 9.97 -17.38
C LEU A 80 -2.15 9.70 -18.31
N ALA A 81 -2.21 8.65 -19.13
CA ALA A 81 -1.17 8.37 -20.12
C ALA A 81 -0.99 9.53 -21.11
N ALA A 82 -2.09 10.15 -21.57
CA ALA A 82 -2.02 11.32 -22.44
C ALA A 82 -1.35 12.52 -21.74
N LEU A 83 -1.65 12.76 -20.47
CA LEU A 83 -1.02 13.84 -19.69
C LEU A 83 0.46 13.57 -19.46
N GLU A 84 0.85 12.33 -19.12
CA GLU A 84 2.25 11.93 -18.94
C GLU A 84 3.10 12.20 -20.20
N ASP A 85 2.53 12.01 -21.39
CA ASP A 85 3.21 12.24 -22.67
C ASP A 85 3.17 13.69 -23.16
N SER A 86 2.11 14.45 -22.84
CA SER A 86 1.82 15.74 -23.48
C SER A 86 1.97 16.97 -22.60
N LEU A 87 2.20 16.79 -21.29
CA LEU A 87 2.27 17.92 -20.38
C LEU A 87 3.45 18.85 -20.66
N SER A 88 3.18 20.15 -20.52
CA SER A 88 4.14 21.21 -20.81
C SER A 88 5.19 21.33 -19.69
N ASN A 89 6.24 22.13 -19.93
CA ASN A 89 7.24 22.41 -18.90
C ASN A 89 6.68 23.13 -17.66
N VAL A 90 5.47 23.71 -17.75
CA VAL A 90 4.81 24.49 -16.70
C VAL A 90 4.05 23.61 -15.72
N LEU A 91 3.42 22.52 -16.19
CA LEU A 91 2.74 21.55 -15.33
C LEU A 91 3.44 20.20 -15.45
N ARG A 92 3.95 19.67 -14.34
CA ARG A 92 4.67 18.39 -14.30
C ARG A 92 3.88 17.38 -13.50
N LEU A 93 3.90 16.12 -13.95
CA LEU A 93 3.42 15.00 -13.15
C LEU A 93 4.58 14.35 -12.43
N GLY A 94 4.36 14.09 -11.14
CA GLY A 94 5.19 13.16 -10.39
C GLY A 94 5.00 11.70 -10.87
N PRO A 95 5.78 10.77 -10.33
CA PRO A 95 5.61 9.35 -10.62
C PRO A 95 4.25 8.84 -10.12
N ARG A 96 3.78 7.74 -10.71
CA ARG A 96 2.62 6.99 -10.20
C ARG A 96 3.00 6.28 -8.89
N GLU A 97 2.27 6.58 -7.83
CA GLU A 97 2.41 5.95 -6.52
C GLU A 97 1.22 5.01 -6.26
N SER A 98 1.50 3.75 -5.92
CA SER A 98 0.47 2.74 -5.64
C SER A 98 -0.01 2.81 -4.18
N ILE A 99 -1.32 2.84 -3.98
CA ILE A 99 -1.97 2.80 -2.66
C ILE A 99 -3.19 1.88 -2.67
N ALA A 100 -3.62 1.47 -1.47
CA ALA A 100 -4.88 0.77 -1.27
C ALA A 100 -5.92 1.74 -0.72
N VAL A 101 -7.09 1.83 -1.35
CA VAL A 101 -8.14 2.81 -1.02
C VAL A 101 -9.48 2.12 -0.91
N SER A 102 -10.24 2.40 0.15
CA SER A 102 -11.61 1.91 0.31
C SER A 102 -12.66 3.00 0.03
N ASP A 103 -12.34 4.25 0.35
CA ASP A 103 -13.15 5.46 0.09
C ASP A 103 -12.31 6.49 -0.69
N PHE A 104 -12.57 6.59 -2.00
CA PHE A 104 -11.80 7.42 -2.94
C PHE A 104 -11.94 8.93 -2.69
N PRO A 105 -13.15 9.50 -2.50
CA PRO A 105 -13.29 10.89 -2.08
C PRO A 105 -12.51 11.21 -0.81
N LYS A 106 -12.60 10.37 0.23
CA LYS A 106 -11.87 10.60 1.49
C LYS A 106 -10.36 10.48 1.31
N ALA A 107 -9.90 9.54 0.48
CA ALA A 107 -8.48 9.37 0.15
C ALA A 107 -7.94 10.56 -0.65
N LEU A 108 -8.68 11.06 -1.65
CA LEU A 108 -8.31 12.24 -2.43
C LEU A 108 -8.17 13.48 -1.54
N ASP A 109 -9.12 13.70 -0.63
CA ASP A 109 -9.08 14.82 0.32
C ASP A 109 -7.85 14.74 1.23
N ARG A 110 -7.51 13.54 1.69
CA ARG A 110 -6.32 13.31 2.52
C ARG A 110 -5.04 13.56 1.74
N LEU A 111 -4.93 13.00 0.53
CA LEU A 111 -3.78 13.22 -0.37
C LEU A 111 -3.59 14.70 -0.63
N TYR A 112 -4.66 15.43 -0.97
CA TYR A 112 -4.62 16.85 -1.23
C TYR A 112 -4.14 17.65 0.00
N ARG A 113 -4.72 17.43 1.18
CA ARG A 113 -4.27 18.11 2.41
C ARG A 113 -2.78 17.88 2.69
N THR A 114 -2.34 16.63 2.54
CA THR A 114 -0.97 16.21 2.89
C THR A 114 0.05 16.71 1.88
N LEU A 115 -0.23 16.56 0.58
CA LEU A 115 0.73 16.77 -0.51
C LEU A 115 0.64 18.15 -1.14
N VAL A 116 -0.53 18.81 -1.09
CA VAL A 116 -0.75 20.10 -1.76
C VAL A 116 -0.87 21.23 -0.73
N SER A 117 -1.71 21.08 0.28
CA SER A 117 -1.88 22.11 1.32
C SER A 117 -0.75 22.14 2.35
N GLY A 118 0.09 21.10 2.40
CA GLY A 118 1.12 20.95 3.43
C GLY A 118 0.56 20.76 4.84
N GLU A 119 -0.73 20.44 4.95
CA GLU A 119 -1.37 20.06 6.20
C GLU A 119 -0.92 18.66 6.55
N SER A 120 0.08 18.56 7.43
CA SER A 120 0.37 17.28 8.08
C SER A 120 -0.87 16.89 8.88
N ALA A 121 -1.40 15.68 8.63
CA ALA A 121 -2.49 15.13 9.43
C ALA A 121 -2.16 15.41 10.90
N SER A 122 -3.06 16.10 11.61
CA SER A 122 -2.82 16.50 12.99
C SER A 122 -2.27 15.28 13.72
N ARG A 123 -1.06 15.37 14.28
CA ARG A 123 -0.48 14.29 15.08
C ARG A 123 -1.38 14.14 16.29
N ALA A 124 -2.42 13.32 16.16
CA ALA A 124 -3.16 12.81 17.28
C ALA A 124 -2.12 12.23 18.24
N GLU A 125 -2.35 12.40 19.54
CA GLU A 125 -1.45 11.82 20.52
C GLU A 125 -1.29 10.33 20.21
N VAL A 126 -0.05 9.91 19.99
CA VAL A 126 0.24 8.52 19.69
C VAL A 126 -0.03 7.73 20.96
N VAL A 127 -1.02 6.84 20.91
CA VAL A 127 -1.32 5.89 21.99
C VAL A 127 -0.97 4.47 21.51
N PRO A 128 0.27 4.00 21.79
CA PRO A 128 0.78 2.72 21.32
C PRO A 128 -0.15 1.56 21.64
N PHE A 129 -0.44 0.73 20.64
CA PHE A 129 -1.24 -0.49 20.74
C PHE A 129 -2.67 -0.29 21.27
N VAL A 130 -3.16 0.96 21.27
CA VAL A 130 -4.55 1.32 21.56
C VAL A 130 -5.19 1.93 20.32
N THR A 131 -4.57 2.98 19.78
CA THR A 131 -5.00 3.63 18.53
C THR A 131 -3.94 3.55 17.43
N HIS A 132 -2.69 3.22 17.77
CA HIS A 132 -1.58 3.17 16.82
C HIS A 132 -0.83 1.83 16.84
N LEU A 133 -0.33 1.42 15.68
CA LEU A 133 0.61 0.32 15.54
C LEU A 133 1.97 0.83 15.01
N PRO A 134 3.09 0.19 15.40
CA PRO A 134 4.40 0.56 14.87
C PRO A 134 4.53 0.17 13.40
N LEU A 135 5.00 1.10 12.56
CA LEU A 135 5.43 0.83 11.19
C LEU A 135 6.89 0.38 11.21
N TYR A 136 7.14 -0.81 10.69
CA TYR A 136 8.49 -1.34 10.52
C TYR A 136 8.82 -1.52 9.04
N SER A 137 10.12 -1.44 8.73
CA SER A 137 10.62 -2.09 7.52
C SER A 137 10.44 -3.61 7.65
N LEU A 138 10.26 -4.32 6.53
CA LEU A 138 10.09 -5.79 6.58
C LEU A 138 11.28 -6.49 7.27
N ARG A 139 12.50 -5.96 7.06
CA ARG A 139 13.71 -6.43 7.76
C ARG A 139 13.61 -6.25 9.27
N ALA A 140 13.22 -5.06 9.73
CA ALA A 140 13.01 -4.75 11.14
C ALA A 140 11.96 -5.67 11.79
N ALA A 141 10.84 -5.90 11.10
CA ALA A 141 9.77 -6.78 11.57
C ALA A 141 10.23 -8.25 11.73
N ALA A 142 11.17 -8.71 10.89
CA ALA A 142 11.69 -10.06 10.93
C ALA A 142 12.72 -10.30 12.06
N THR A 143 13.45 -9.25 12.45
CA THR A 143 14.53 -9.32 13.45
C THR A 143 14.03 -9.21 14.89
N ARG A 144 12.81 -8.71 15.13
CA ARG A 144 12.21 -8.57 16.48
C ARG A 144 12.04 -9.91 17.24
N PHE A 145 12.25 -11.05 16.56
CA PHE A 145 12.31 -12.38 17.18
C PHE A 145 13.68 -12.76 17.79
N GLY A 146 14.71 -11.92 17.65
CA GLY A 146 15.98 -12.12 18.35
C GLY A 146 15.97 -11.33 19.65
N GLU A 147 16.09 -12.03 20.79
CA GLU A 147 16.37 -11.41 22.10
C GLU A 147 17.53 -10.41 21.91
N ASP A 148 17.35 -9.16 22.36
CA ASP A 148 18.35 -8.06 22.41
C ASP A 148 18.42 -7.02 21.27
N MET A 149 17.45 -6.93 20.36
CA MET A 149 17.35 -5.75 19.48
C MET A 149 16.05 -4.94 19.66
N GLU A 150 16.17 -3.81 20.34
CA GLU A 150 15.18 -2.72 20.24
C GLU A 150 15.26 -2.14 18.82
N VAL A 151 14.34 -2.56 17.96
CA VAL A 151 14.19 -1.94 16.65
C VAL A 151 13.21 -0.78 16.78
N GLU A 152 13.71 0.44 16.53
CA GLU A 152 12.87 1.63 16.50
C GLU A 152 11.91 1.57 15.30
N PRO A 153 10.62 1.88 15.51
CA PRO A 153 9.67 1.98 14.42
C PRO A 153 10.01 3.17 13.53
N LEU A 154 9.75 3.03 12.23
CA LEU A 154 9.85 4.12 11.26
C LEU A 154 8.80 5.20 11.55
N ASP A 155 7.63 4.78 12.03
CA ASP A 155 6.52 5.66 12.41
C ASP A 155 5.51 4.91 13.29
N TRP A 156 4.51 5.61 13.81
CA TRP A 156 3.32 5.05 14.45
C TRP A 156 2.08 5.39 13.64
N ILE A 157 1.43 4.36 13.11
CA ILE A 157 0.31 4.51 12.19
C ILE A 157 -0.99 4.38 12.97
N HIS A 158 -1.86 5.37 12.84
CA HIS A 158 -3.21 5.30 13.38
C HIS A 158 -3.98 4.16 12.70
N VAL A 159 -4.64 3.32 13.49
CA VAL A 159 -5.47 2.23 12.99
C VAL A 159 -6.90 2.50 13.44
N PRO A 160 -7.88 2.60 12.53
CA PRO A 160 -9.26 2.86 12.91
C PRO A 160 -9.86 1.77 13.79
N GLU A 161 -10.96 2.13 14.45
CA GLU A 161 -11.72 1.22 15.30
C GLU A 161 -12.20 -0.01 14.53
N GLY A 162 -12.24 -1.16 15.22
CA GLY A 162 -12.70 -2.43 14.64
C GLY A 162 -11.69 -3.57 14.82
N LEU A 163 -10.43 -3.25 15.11
CA LEU A 163 -9.41 -4.22 15.49
C LEU A 163 -8.93 -3.98 16.93
N ARG A 164 -8.87 -5.05 17.74
CA ARG A 164 -8.24 -4.99 19.06
C ARG A 164 -6.72 -5.04 18.92
N LEU A 165 -6.10 -3.86 18.92
CA LEU A 165 -4.66 -3.69 18.85
C LEU A 165 -3.97 -4.28 20.09
N ASN A 166 -2.73 -4.76 19.90
CA ASN A 166 -1.86 -5.24 20.97
C ASN A 166 -0.40 -5.28 20.49
N ALA A 167 0.53 -5.52 21.42
CA ALA A 167 1.97 -5.48 21.17
C ALA A 167 2.51 -6.60 20.25
N ASP A 168 1.70 -7.61 19.92
CA ASP A 168 2.04 -8.66 18.96
C ASP A 168 1.71 -8.24 17.52
N MET A 169 1.17 -7.02 17.31
CA MET A 169 0.81 -6.48 16.00
C MET A 169 1.75 -5.38 15.52
N PHE A 170 1.91 -5.27 14.21
CA PHE A 170 2.71 -4.24 13.55
C PHE A 170 2.19 -3.94 12.14
N VAL A 171 2.65 -2.83 11.57
CA VAL A 171 2.39 -2.43 10.19
C VAL A 171 3.66 -2.57 9.36
N ALA A 172 3.54 -3.04 8.13
CA ALA A 172 4.61 -2.98 7.15
C ALA A 172 4.06 -2.68 5.75
N ARG A 173 4.85 -1.99 4.93
CA ARG A 173 4.54 -1.79 3.52
C ARG A 173 4.86 -3.04 2.72
N VAL A 174 3.90 -3.48 1.91
CA VAL A 174 4.03 -4.61 0.99
C VAL A 174 4.25 -4.08 -0.41
N VAL A 175 5.21 -4.68 -1.12
CA VAL A 175 5.54 -4.36 -2.51
C VAL A 175 5.44 -5.64 -3.33
N GLY A 176 4.84 -5.54 -4.51
CA GLY A 176 4.63 -6.64 -5.44
C GLY A 176 3.17 -7.06 -5.57
N ARG A 177 2.88 -7.78 -6.66
CA ARG A 177 1.51 -8.06 -7.13
C ARG A 177 1.00 -9.48 -6.86
N SER A 178 1.83 -10.34 -6.26
CA SER A 178 1.52 -11.78 -6.11
C SER A 178 0.29 -12.09 -5.25
N MET A 179 -0.20 -11.12 -4.47
CA MET A 179 -1.36 -11.26 -3.58
C MET A 179 -2.55 -10.41 -4.03
N GLU A 180 -2.48 -9.79 -5.20
CA GLU A 180 -3.62 -9.10 -5.80
C GLU A 180 -4.75 -10.09 -6.13
N PRO A 181 -6.03 -9.67 -6.04
CA PRO A 181 -6.51 -8.32 -5.67
C PRO A 181 -6.76 -8.17 -4.15
N LEU A 182 -6.33 -9.11 -3.30
CA LEU A 182 -6.58 -9.00 -1.86
C LEU A 182 -5.63 -8.01 -1.17
N ILE A 183 -4.37 -8.04 -1.57
CA ILE A 183 -3.33 -7.12 -1.10
C ILE A 183 -2.79 -6.41 -2.33
N PRO A 184 -3.31 -5.20 -2.65
CA PRO A 184 -2.77 -4.35 -3.71
C PRO A 184 -1.28 -4.04 -3.49
N ASP A 185 -0.55 -3.87 -4.58
CA ASP A 185 0.81 -3.33 -4.53
C ASP A 185 0.86 -1.99 -3.76
N GLY A 186 1.91 -1.78 -2.96
CA GLY A 186 2.10 -0.56 -2.16
C GLY A 186 1.31 -0.50 -0.85
N SER A 187 0.45 -1.49 -0.56
CA SER A 187 -0.40 -1.53 0.64
C SER A 187 0.40 -1.46 1.95
N LEU A 188 -0.07 -0.66 2.91
CA LEU A 188 0.25 -0.89 4.31
C LEU A 188 -0.61 -2.04 4.83
N CYS A 189 0.02 -3.06 5.39
CA CYS A 189 -0.66 -4.24 5.92
C CYS A 189 -0.40 -4.37 7.41
N ILE A 190 -1.44 -4.75 8.14
CA ILE A 190 -1.38 -5.12 9.55
C ILE A 190 -1.03 -6.59 9.64
N PHE A 191 -0.02 -6.90 10.43
CA PHE A 191 0.42 -8.25 10.73
C PHE A 191 0.37 -8.50 12.23
N ARG A 192 0.29 -9.78 12.58
CA ARG A 192 0.55 -10.28 13.93
C ARG A 192 1.80 -11.16 13.90
N HIS A 193 2.77 -10.95 14.77
CA HIS A 193 4.00 -11.77 14.80
C HIS A 193 3.67 -13.24 15.08
N THR A 194 2.80 -13.50 16.07
CA THR A 194 2.41 -14.86 16.42
C THR A 194 1.26 -15.37 15.54
N VAL A 195 1.48 -16.51 14.87
CA VAL A 195 0.42 -17.22 14.16
C VAL A 195 -0.43 -18.00 15.16
N VAL A 196 -1.71 -17.68 15.28
CA VAL A 196 -2.60 -18.31 16.28
C VAL A 196 -3.28 -19.56 15.73
N GLY A 197 -2.96 -20.74 16.25
CA GLY A 197 -3.54 -22.00 15.78
C GLY A 197 -2.88 -22.51 14.49
N SER A 198 -3.63 -23.22 13.64
CA SER A 198 -3.08 -23.80 12.41
C SER A 198 -2.63 -22.73 11.40
N ARG A 199 -1.49 -22.94 10.74
CA ARG A 199 -1.03 -22.14 9.59
C ARG A 199 -1.90 -22.38 8.34
N GLN A 200 -2.67 -23.47 8.30
CA GLN A 200 -3.45 -23.88 7.13
C GLN A 200 -4.41 -22.80 6.63
N GLY A 201 -4.29 -22.43 5.36
CA GLY A 201 -5.12 -21.44 4.68
C GLY A 201 -4.81 -19.99 5.03
N LYS A 202 -3.89 -19.73 5.96
CA LYS A 202 -3.54 -18.37 6.38
C LYS A 202 -2.59 -17.70 5.41
N LEU A 203 -2.66 -16.37 5.37
CA LEU A 203 -1.69 -15.55 4.65
C LEU A 203 -0.55 -15.22 5.59
N LEU A 204 0.66 -15.65 5.23
CA LEU A 204 1.84 -15.52 6.08
C LEU A 204 2.88 -14.63 5.40
N LEU A 205 3.46 -13.71 6.18
CA LEU A 205 4.69 -13.02 5.81
C LEU A 205 5.87 -13.97 6.05
N ILE A 206 6.63 -14.24 4.99
CA ILE A 206 7.71 -15.21 4.98
C ILE A 206 8.99 -14.52 4.50
N GLN A 207 10.07 -14.69 5.24
CA GLN A 207 11.42 -14.24 4.86
C GLN A 207 12.20 -15.41 4.27
N ASN A 208 12.84 -15.21 3.12
CA ASN A 208 13.92 -16.04 2.60
C ASN A 208 15.27 -15.44 3.03
N ARG A 209 15.92 -16.06 4.01
CA ARG A 209 17.21 -15.63 4.56
C ARG A 209 18.39 -15.93 3.64
N ALA A 210 18.25 -16.88 2.72
CA ALA A 210 19.31 -17.27 1.80
C ALA A 210 19.41 -16.36 0.57
N ALA A 211 18.44 -15.46 0.36
CA ALA A 211 18.49 -14.49 -0.73
C ALA A 211 19.63 -13.49 -0.52
N SER A 212 20.39 -13.21 -1.58
CA SER A 212 21.64 -12.43 -1.59
C SER A 212 21.52 -10.96 -1.16
N ALA A 213 20.30 -10.46 -0.97
CA ALA A 213 20.06 -9.11 -0.48
C ALA A 213 20.44 -9.01 1.01
N THR A 214 21.02 -7.88 1.41
CA THR A 214 21.43 -7.56 2.80
C THR A 214 20.22 -7.43 3.74
N GLY A 215 19.54 -8.55 4.01
CA GLY A 215 18.29 -8.61 4.78
C GLY A 215 17.33 -9.74 4.39
N GLY A 216 17.63 -10.52 3.35
CA GLY A 216 16.73 -11.53 2.80
C GLY A 216 15.61 -10.95 1.92
N GLU A 217 14.89 -11.82 1.22
CA GLU A 217 13.71 -11.47 0.42
C GLU A 217 12.44 -11.76 1.22
N PHE A 218 11.41 -10.93 1.07
CA PHE A 218 10.15 -11.07 1.78
C PHE A 218 9.02 -11.39 0.82
N THR A 219 8.13 -12.29 1.21
CA THR A 219 6.95 -12.62 0.44
C THR A 219 5.75 -12.87 1.34
N ILE A 220 4.56 -12.60 0.82
CA ILE A 220 3.32 -13.02 1.48
C ILE A 220 2.71 -14.10 0.61
N LYS A 221 2.33 -15.23 1.21
CA LYS A 221 1.69 -16.35 0.51
C LYS A 221 0.64 -17.00 1.38
N ARG A 222 -0.37 -17.60 0.74
CA ARG A 222 -1.28 -18.51 1.42
C ARG A 222 -0.54 -19.80 1.72
N TYR A 223 -0.51 -20.18 2.98
CA TYR A 223 0.09 -21.42 3.44
C TYR A 223 -0.89 -22.59 3.28
N SER A 224 -0.42 -23.68 2.68
CA SER A 224 -1.18 -24.94 2.62
C SER A 224 -0.24 -26.12 2.84
N SER A 225 -0.51 -26.97 3.82
CA SER A 225 0.21 -28.23 4.05
C SER A 225 -0.63 -29.43 3.65
N ARG A 226 0.01 -30.42 3.02
CA ARG A 226 -0.60 -31.70 2.61
C ARG A 226 0.30 -32.88 2.97
N LYS A 227 -0.30 -33.96 3.44
CA LYS A 227 0.39 -35.24 3.62
C LYS A 227 0.45 -35.97 2.28
N VAL A 228 1.66 -36.18 1.78
CA VAL A 228 1.96 -36.96 0.57
C VAL A 228 2.39 -38.36 1.00
N VAL A 229 1.81 -39.39 0.38
CA VAL A 229 2.18 -40.78 0.64
C VAL A 229 3.12 -41.24 -0.48
N SER A 230 4.32 -41.70 -0.13
CA SER A 230 5.24 -42.31 -1.10
C SER A 230 4.77 -43.72 -1.46
N PRO A 231 5.23 -44.28 -2.60
CA PRO A 231 4.95 -45.66 -3.00
C PRO A 231 5.30 -46.70 -1.92
N ASP A 232 6.25 -46.37 -1.05
CA ASP A 232 6.78 -47.22 0.03
C ASP A 232 5.98 -47.05 1.34
N GLY A 233 4.88 -46.30 1.31
CA GLY A 233 3.98 -46.06 2.44
C GLY A 233 4.46 -44.95 3.39
N TRP A 234 5.57 -44.27 3.10
CA TRP A 234 6.06 -43.16 3.91
C TRP A 234 5.19 -41.93 3.71
N ARG A 235 4.81 -41.26 4.81
CA ARG A 235 4.04 -40.01 4.78
C ARG A 235 4.99 -38.83 4.90
N HIS A 236 5.22 -38.11 3.81
CA HIS A 236 5.94 -36.85 3.81
C HIS A 236 4.94 -35.69 3.87
N GLU A 237 5.20 -34.69 4.70
CA GLU A 237 4.38 -33.47 4.73
C GLU A 237 4.99 -32.44 3.78
N ARG A 238 4.22 -31.92 2.83
CA ARG A 238 4.68 -30.88 1.89
C ARG A 238 3.93 -29.60 2.10
N ILE A 239 4.66 -28.50 2.24
CA ILE A 239 4.13 -27.15 2.35
C ILE A 239 4.07 -26.55 0.95
N ARG A 240 2.96 -25.91 0.62
CA ARG A 240 2.75 -25.15 -0.61
C ARG A 240 2.48 -23.70 -0.25
N LEU A 241 3.25 -22.80 -0.85
CA LEU A 241 3.10 -21.36 -0.72
C LEU A 241 2.42 -20.82 -1.97
N GLU A 242 1.18 -20.36 -1.82
CA GLU A 242 0.32 -20.02 -2.93
C GLU A 242 0.14 -18.50 -3.06
N PRO A 243 0.44 -17.90 -4.23
CA PRO A 243 -0.04 -16.56 -4.53
C PRO A 243 -1.56 -16.55 -4.65
N LEU A 244 -2.16 -15.37 -4.51
CA LEU A 244 -3.58 -15.15 -4.85
C LEU A 244 -3.76 -14.61 -6.27
N ASN A 245 -2.71 -13.98 -6.81
CA ASN A 245 -2.69 -13.54 -8.19
C ASN A 245 -2.28 -14.70 -9.12
N PRO A 246 -3.14 -15.11 -10.07
CA PRO A 246 -2.86 -16.20 -11.02
C PRO A 246 -1.64 -16.00 -11.94
N GLU A 247 -1.15 -14.77 -12.10
CA GLU A 247 0.06 -14.47 -12.87
C GLU A 247 1.35 -15.00 -12.21
N PHE A 248 1.27 -15.45 -10.95
CA PHE A 248 2.40 -15.91 -10.18
C PHE A 248 2.26 -17.41 -9.87
N GLU A 249 3.36 -18.13 -9.93
CA GLU A 249 3.37 -19.56 -9.65
C GLU A 249 3.47 -19.83 -8.15
N ALA A 250 2.76 -20.87 -7.70
CA ALA A 250 2.94 -21.43 -6.36
C ALA A 250 4.16 -22.34 -6.33
N TRP A 251 4.84 -22.41 -5.19
CA TRP A 251 5.96 -23.33 -4.99
C TRP A 251 5.82 -24.13 -3.71
N ASP A 252 6.47 -25.27 -3.69
CA ASP A 252 6.47 -26.20 -2.57
C ASP A 252 7.78 -26.06 -1.76
N LEU A 253 7.68 -26.31 -0.45
CA LEU A 253 8.78 -26.39 0.50
C LEU A 253 8.61 -27.66 1.35
N GLU A 254 9.72 -28.25 1.77
CA GLU A 254 9.72 -29.23 2.85
C GLU A 254 9.63 -28.52 4.22
N PRO A 255 9.00 -29.12 5.24
CA PRO A 255 8.83 -28.50 6.56
C PRO A 255 10.14 -28.01 7.19
N ALA A 256 11.22 -28.79 7.03
CA ALA A 256 12.55 -28.42 7.51
C ALA A 256 13.06 -27.12 6.89
N GLU A 257 12.68 -26.79 5.65
CA GLU A 257 13.11 -25.55 4.99
C GLU A 257 12.47 -24.30 5.60
N LEU A 258 11.28 -24.43 6.21
CA LEU A 258 10.51 -23.32 6.80
C LEU A 258 10.73 -23.15 8.31
N ASP A 259 10.90 -24.25 9.05
CA ASP A 259 11.04 -24.20 10.50
C ASP A 259 12.49 -24.01 10.94
N GLU A 260 13.45 -24.63 10.24
CA GLU A 260 14.88 -24.63 10.60
C GLU A 260 15.80 -24.12 9.46
N GLY A 261 15.25 -23.98 8.25
CA GLY A 261 16.02 -23.71 7.04
C GLY A 261 16.08 -22.24 6.62
N ALA A 262 16.16 -22.07 5.30
CA ALA A 262 16.32 -20.77 4.66
C ALA A 262 15.09 -19.87 4.81
N TYR A 263 13.91 -20.42 5.06
CA TYR A 263 12.68 -19.65 5.19
C TYR A 263 12.29 -19.44 6.65
N ARG A 264 11.57 -18.35 6.93
CA ARG A 264 11.01 -18.07 8.26
C ARG A 264 9.65 -17.42 8.12
N VAL A 265 8.68 -17.88 8.91
CA VAL A 265 7.44 -17.12 9.11
C VAL A 265 7.71 -15.95 10.05
N CYS A 266 7.43 -14.72 9.60
CA CYS A 266 7.63 -13.48 10.35
C CYS A 266 6.31 -12.91 10.89
N GLY A 267 5.17 -13.33 10.36
CA GLY A 267 3.86 -12.94 10.87
C GLY A 267 2.68 -13.48 10.08
N GLU A 268 1.51 -13.43 10.69
CA GLU A 268 0.20 -13.66 10.10
C GLU A 268 -0.38 -12.33 9.59
N PHE A 269 -0.79 -12.27 8.33
CA PHE A 269 -1.50 -11.12 7.78
C PHE A 269 -2.90 -11.01 8.37
N ILE A 270 -3.28 -9.82 8.83
CA ILE A 270 -4.57 -9.52 9.44
C ILE A 270 -5.47 -8.75 8.47
N SER A 271 -4.99 -7.63 7.94
CA SER A 271 -5.75 -6.79 7.00
C SER A 271 -4.86 -5.80 6.25
N VAL A 272 -5.38 -5.28 5.14
CA VAL A 272 -4.87 -4.06 4.49
C VAL A 272 -5.40 -2.85 5.26
N LEU A 273 -4.55 -1.83 5.47
CA LEU A 273 -4.94 -0.53 6.02
C LEU A 273 -5.11 0.47 4.85
N PRO A 274 -6.35 0.87 4.52
CA PRO A 274 -6.62 1.85 3.46
C PRO A 274 -5.93 3.18 3.71
N TYR A 275 -5.55 3.90 2.65
CA TYR A 275 -4.78 5.14 2.73
C TYR A 275 -5.49 6.24 3.53
N GLU A 276 -6.79 6.40 3.32
CA GLU A 276 -7.62 7.40 3.99
C GLU A 276 -7.74 7.20 5.51
N GLU A 277 -7.35 6.02 5.99
CA GLU A 277 -7.41 5.59 7.39
C GLU A 277 -6.08 5.69 8.13
N GLN A 278 -4.99 6.01 7.43
CA GLN A 278 -3.62 6.08 7.97
C GLN A 278 -3.40 7.27 8.91
#